data_AF-A0A7Y5J4U6-F1
#
_entry.id   AF-A0A7Y5J4U6-F1
#
_cell.length_a   1.000
_cell.length_b   1.000
_cell.length_c   1.000
_cell.angle_alpha   90.00
_cell.angle_beta   90.00
_cell.angle_gamma   90.00
#
_symmetry.space_group_name_H-M   'P 1'
#
loop_
_entity.id
_entity.type
_entity.pdbx_description
1 polymer ?
#
loop_
_entity_poly.entity_id
_entity_poly.type
_entity_poly.pdbx_seq_one_letter_code
_entity_poly.pdbx_strand_id
1 'polypeptide(L)'
;MRKIPFPYKRISRSGRTPSPEYTARKAAALQSPSVFQKEIEGQIPGRLVYQDSLITALYPLGGGQLPAHLLVIPNRRIPTLNDAKAEDADLLGHMILTARDLARQEGIAETGYRLAFNTNEDAGQSAFHLHLHLLGGARTGPMVDQRWRNIQRRLNDPDLPNSFEKRILGTWSGKGKAFGMAANITMSWEPDLQNNFLLLNYRMDMRDTSNQLQVFEGKAYYQPAESAGQFRATWFDSGGEMHPVEASYDGQILTANWGTPTTKLGRTLYRFVDDTTIEIVDYIQAKDGNWKEFNRNTVVKNSP
;
A
#
# COMPACT_ATOMS: atom_id res chain seq x y z
N MET A 1 -37.73 11.12 8.80
CA MET A 1 -36.62 11.29 7.84
C MET A 1 -37.17 11.46 6.44
N ARG A 2 -36.82 12.56 5.74
CA ARG A 2 -37.05 12.66 4.28
C ARG A 2 -36.13 11.65 3.60
N LYS A 3 -36.68 10.66 2.90
CA LYS A 3 -35.88 9.76 2.04
C LYS A 3 -35.46 10.55 0.81
N ILE A 4 -34.28 11.17 0.85
CA ILE A 4 -33.66 11.76 -0.32
C ILE A 4 -33.22 10.59 -1.21
N PRO A 5 -33.74 10.46 -2.45
CA PRO A 5 -33.28 9.41 -3.36
C PRO A 5 -31.78 9.59 -3.59
N PHE A 6 -31.02 8.52 -3.39
CA PHE A 6 -29.58 8.55 -3.56
C PHE A 6 -29.27 8.58 -5.07
N PRO A 7 -28.72 9.67 -5.61
CA PRO A 7 -28.62 9.86 -7.06
C PRO A 7 -27.47 9.07 -7.71
N TYR A 8 -26.65 8.38 -6.91
CA TYR A 8 -25.46 7.67 -7.38
C TYR A 8 -25.63 6.14 -7.28
N LYS A 9 -24.96 5.41 -8.17
CA LYS A 9 -24.92 3.94 -8.11
C LYS A 9 -24.26 3.52 -6.80
N ARG A 10 -24.99 2.76 -5.96
CA ARG A 10 -24.40 2.17 -4.75
C ARG A 10 -23.33 1.18 -5.15
N ILE A 11 -22.24 1.17 -4.41
CA ILE A 11 -21.20 0.18 -4.61
C ILE A 11 -21.76 -1.20 -4.21
N SER A 12 -21.54 -2.25 -5.02
CA SER A 12 -22.14 -3.58 -4.80
C SER A 12 -21.76 -4.16 -3.44
N ARG A 13 -22.70 -4.80 -2.74
CA ARG A 13 -22.43 -5.47 -1.46
C ARG A 13 -21.75 -6.84 -1.61
N SER A 14 -21.86 -7.47 -2.78
CA SER A 14 -21.30 -8.80 -3.04
C SER A 14 -19.77 -8.77 -2.98
N GLY A 15 -19.17 -9.62 -2.15
CA GLY A 15 -17.71 -9.79 -2.07
C GLY A 15 -16.96 -8.74 -1.26
N ARG A 16 -17.65 -7.83 -0.54
CA ARG A 16 -17.01 -6.82 0.32
C ARG A 16 -17.05 -7.21 1.79
N THR A 17 -16.26 -8.22 2.13
CA THR A 17 -16.00 -8.62 3.52
C THR A 17 -14.53 -8.42 3.82
N PRO A 18 -14.16 -8.04 5.05
CA PRO A 18 -12.75 -8.02 5.44
C PRO A 18 -12.11 -9.39 5.21
N SER A 19 -10.80 -9.40 4.95
CA SER A 19 -10.02 -10.60 4.77
C SER A 19 -10.12 -11.51 6.02
N PRO A 20 -9.95 -12.83 5.85
CA PRO A 20 -9.88 -13.75 6.98
C PRO A 20 -8.77 -13.39 7.96
N GLU A 21 -7.63 -12.90 7.46
CA GLU A 21 -6.49 -12.46 8.27
C GLU A 21 -6.85 -11.24 9.13
N TYR A 22 -7.43 -10.21 8.52
CA TYR A 22 -7.90 -9.03 9.26
C TYR A 22 -8.92 -9.41 10.34
N THR A 23 -9.86 -10.29 9.99
CA THR A 23 -10.91 -10.75 10.90
C THR A 23 -10.33 -11.52 12.09
N ALA A 24 -9.38 -12.44 11.84
CA ALA A 24 -8.69 -13.19 12.89
C ALA A 24 -7.88 -12.26 13.82
N ARG A 25 -7.15 -11.30 13.25
CA ARG A 25 -6.38 -10.29 14.00
C ARG A 25 -7.29 -9.44 14.89
N LYS A 26 -8.44 -9.01 14.37
CA LYS A 26 -9.46 -8.27 15.13
C LYS A 26 -9.98 -9.10 16.30
N ALA A 27 -10.35 -10.36 16.05
CA ALA A 27 -10.86 -11.25 17.08
C ALA A 27 -9.84 -11.47 18.21
N ALA A 28 -8.58 -11.78 17.86
CA ALA A 28 -7.51 -11.98 18.84
C ALA A 28 -7.25 -10.73 19.69
N ALA A 29 -7.17 -9.55 19.07
CA ALA A 29 -6.89 -8.30 19.77
C ALA A 29 -8.03 -7.84 20.71
N LEU A 30 -9.24 -8.36 20.54
CA LEU A 30 -10.38 -8.07 21.42
C LEU A 30 -10.42 -8.98 22.66
N GLN A 31 -9.63 -10.06 22.71
CA GLN A 31 -9.58 -10.98 23.85
C GLN A 31 -8.75 -10.46 25.04
N SER A 32 -7.96 -9.41 24.85
CA SER A 32 -7.12 -8.80 25.90
C SER A 32 -7.28 -7.28 25.93
N PRO A 33 -6.90 -6.62 27.04
CA PRO A 33 -6.88 -5.17 27.11
C PRO A 33 -6.03 -4.55 25.99
N SER A 34 -6.56 -3.51 25.36
CA SER A 34 -5.82 -2.79 24.32
C SER A 34 -4.59 -2.08 24.90
N VAL A 35 -3.58 -1.81 24.06
CA VAL A 35 -2.43 -0.98 24.46
C VAL A 35 -2.88 0.38 25.00
N PHE A 36 -3.92 0.98 24.41
CA PHE A 36 -4.47 2.25 24.88
C PHE A 36 -5.05 2.16 26.28
N GLN A 37 -5.68 1.05 26.68
CA GLN A 37 -6.17 0.91 28.06
C GLN A 37 -5.02 0.95 29.07
N LYS A 38 -3.89 0.32 28.75
CA LYS A 38 -2.69 0.40 29.58
C LYS A 38 -2.13 1.83 29.67
N GLU A 39 -2.23 2.60 28.58
CA GLU A 39 -1.82 4.01 28.54
C GLU A 39 -2.77 4.91 29.35
N ILE A 40 -4.08 4.71 29.19
CA ILE A 40 -5.13 5.43 29.93
C ILE A 40 -4.98 5.20 31.45
N GLU A 41 -4.63 3.97 31.84
CA GLU A 41 -4.38 3.58 33.24
C GLU A 41 -2.99 4.00 33.76
N GLY A 42 -2.18 4.69 32.95
CA GLY A 42 -0.86 5.20 33.35
C GLY A 42 0.23 4.12 33.46
N GLN A 43 0.00 2.90 32.96
CA GLN A 43 0.99 1.83 33.00
C GLN A 43 2.16 2.06 32.02
N ILE A 44 2.00 2.98 31.06
CA ILE A 44 3.05 3.37 30.09
C ILE A 44 3.29 4.88 30.19
N PRO A 45 4.35 5.33 30.90
CA PRO A 45 4.58 6.74 31.17
C PRO A 45 5.08 7.52 29.94
N GLY A 46 4.96 8.86 29.99
CA GLY A 46 5.75 9.78 29.16
C GLY A 46 5.15 10.26 27.84
N ARG A 47 3.88 9.94 27.53
CA ARG A 47 3.23 10.35 26.25
C ARG A 47 1.88 11.03 26.40
N LEU A 48 1.36 11.11 27.62
CA LEU A 48 0.07 11.72 27.90
C LEU A 48 0.15 13.24 27.68
N VAL A 49 -0.81 13.79 26.94
CA VAL A 49 -0.92 15.23 26.66
C VAL A 49 -2.14 15.82 27.34
N TYR A 50 -3.25 15.08 27.32
CA TYR A 50 -4.51 15.52 27.91
C TYR A 50 -5.31 14.30 28.40
N GLN A 51 -6.01 14.45 29.51
CA GLN A 51 -6.93 13.43 30.00
C GLN A 51 -8.08 14.09 30.76
N ASP A 52 -9.29 13.62 30.51
CA ASP A 52 -10.46 13.93 31.31
C ASP A 52 -11.28 12.67 31.58
N SER A 53 -12.53 12.83 32.03
CA SER A 53 -13.41 11.70 32.35
C SER A 53 -13.82 10.87 31.12
N LEU A 54 -13.82 11.44 29.92
CA LEU A 54 -14.32 10.81 28.70
C LEU A 54 -13.20 10.30 27.79
N ILE A 55 -12.10 11.03 27.68
CA ILE A 55 -11.05 10.78 26.70
C ILE A 55 -9.63 10.95 27.28
N THR A 56 -8.69 10.39 26.55
CA THR A 56 -7.25 10.51 26.76
C THR A 56 -6.60 10.87 25.42
N ALA A 57 -5.73 11.88 25.41
CA ALA A 57 -4.92 12.25 24.26
C ALA A 57 -3.43 12.04 24.53
N LEU A 58 -2.72 11.47 23.56
CA LEU A 58 -1.32 11.07 23.71
C LEU A 58 -0.55 11.05 22.38
N TYR A 59 0.77 11.06 22.47
CA TYR A 59 1.64 10.80 21.30
C TYR A 59 1.70 9.29 20.98
N PRO A 60 1.71 8.89 19.69
CA PRO A 60 1.82 7.49 19.30
C PRO A 60 3.12 6.83 19.78
N LEU A 61 3.05 5.54 20.15
CA LEU A 61 4.19 4.78 20.70
C LEU A 61 5.41 4.70 19.75
N GLY A 62 5.18 4.62 18.43
CA GLY A 62 6.23 4.54 17.41
C GLY A 62 6.72 5.88 16.88
N GLY A 63 6.33 7.00 17.50
CA GLY A 63 6.55 8.35 17.00
C GLY A 63 5.47 8.85 16.05
N GLY A 64 5.52 10.14 15.74
CA GLY A 64 4.58 10.79 14.83
C GLY A 64 4.83 10.47 13.36
N GLN A 65 3.77 10.43 12.55
CA GLN A 65 3.89 10.34 11.08
C GLN A 65 4.12 11.73 10.46
N LEU A 66 3.86 12.78 11.22
CA LEU A 66 4.06 14.19 10.90
C LEU A 66 4.54 14.91 12.17
N PRO A 67 5.09 16.14 12.07
CA PRO A 67 5.61 16.88 13.21
C PRO A 67 4.62 16.97 14.38
N ALA A 68 3.35 17.24 14.08
CA ALA A 68 2.26 17.07 15.04
C ALA A 68 1.47 15.81 14.68
N HIS A 69 1.52 14.80 15.56
CA HIS A 69 0.70 13.60 15.47
C HIS A 69 0.23 13.18 16.88
N LEU A 70 -1.05 13.38 17.17
CA LEU A 70 -1.68 12.99 18.43
C LEU A 70 -2.80 11.98 18.17
N LEU A 71 -3.04 11.11 19.14
CA LEU A 71 -4.17 10.20 19.18
C LEU A 71 -5.13 10.68 20.26
N VAL A 72 -6.38 10.98 19.92
CA VAL A 72 -7.47 11.23 20.87
C VAL A 72 -8.32 9.97 20.97
N ILE A 73 -8.41 9.39 22.16
CA ILE A 73 -8.91 8.03 22.40
C ILE A 73 -9.99 8.11 23.48
N PRO A 74 -11.16 7.48 23.32
CA PRO A 74 -12.14 7.38 24.40
C PRO A 74 -11.59 6.50 25.53
N ASN A 75 -11.82 6.88 26.78
CA ASN A 75 -11.38 6.08 27.93
C ASN A 75 -12.07 4.71 27.95
N ARG A 76 -13.32 4.67 27.48
CA ARG A 76 -14.09 3.45 27.28
C ARG A 76 -13.77 2.85 25.90
N ARG A 77 -13.45 1.55 25.87
CA ARG A 77 -13.17 0.83 24.62
C ARG A 77 -14.41 0.76 23.71
N ILE A 78 -14.29 1.38 22.54
CA ILE A 78 -15.18 1.19 21.38
C ILE A 78 -14.31 0.59 20.26
N PRO A 79 -14.52 -0.64 19.77
CA PRO A 79 -13.56 -1.28 18.86
C PRO A 79 -13.36 -0.56 17.53
N THR A 80 -14.43 -0.10 16.89
CA THR A 80 -14.44 0.64 15.62
C THR A 80 -15.55 1.69 15.64
N LEU A 81 -15.53 2.64 14.71
CA LEU A 81 -16.63 3.63 14.62
C LEU A 81 -17.99 2.96 14.33
N ASN A 82 -18.01 1.77 13.71
CA ASN A 82 -19.25 1.01 13.47
C ASN A 82 -19.87 0.47 14.77
N ASP A 83 -19.10 0.39 15.85
CA ASP A 83 -19.55 -0.09 17.16
C ASP A 83 -20.04 1.07 18.07
N ALA A 84 -19.90 2.32 17.61
CA ALA A 84 -20.43 3.49 18.30
C ALA A 84 -21.95 3.53 18.20
N LYS A 85 -22.61 3.95 19.28
CA LYS A 85 -24.06 4.06 19.37
C LYS A 85 -24.51 5.51 19.35
N ALA A 86 -25.82 5.74 19.24
CA ALA A 86 -26.39 7.09 19.28
C ALA A 86 -26.07 7.82 20.61
N GLU A 87 -25.98 7.08 21.72
CA GLU A 87 -25.55 7.60 23.04
C GLU A 87 -24.10 8.08 23.08
N ASP A 88 -23.26 7.67 22.11
CA ASP A 88 -21.85 8.09 22.02
C ASP A 88 -21.68 9.43 21.28
N ALA A 89 -22.76 10.09 20.84
CA ALA A 89 -22.68 11.32 20.07
C ALA A 89 -21.87 12.42 20.78
N ASP A 90 -22.11 12.62 22.09
CA ASP A 90 -21.39 13.63 22.88
C ASP A 90 -19.92 13.27 23.04
N LEU A 91 -19.59 11.99 23.25
CA LEU A 91 -18.21 11.49 23.29
C LEU A 91 -17.48 11.75 21.97
N LEU A 92 -18.10 11.40 20.83
CA LEU A 92 -17.50 11.60 19.51
C LEU A 92 -17.31 13.10 19.20
N GLY A 93 -18.29 13.93 19.56
CA GLY A 93 -18.17 15.39 19.46
C GLY A 93 -17.04 15.93 20.31
N HIS A 94 -16.95 15.46 21.56
CA HIS A 94 -15.89 15.84 22.50
C HIS A 94 -14.50 15.47 21.99
N MET A 95 -14.32 14.28 21.41
CA MET A 95 -13.05 13.88 20.78
C MET A 95 -12.62 14.87 19.67
N ILE A 96 -13.54 15.30 18.81
CA ILE A 96 -13.25 16.23 17.71
C ILE A 96 -12.91 17.63 18.24
N LEU A 97 -13.68 18.13 19.20
CA LEU A 97 -13.46 19.45 19.78
C LEU A 97 -12.15 19.51 20.56
N THR A 98 -11.82 18.46 21.32
CA THR A 98 -10.52 18.35 21.98
C THR A 98 -9.38 18.31 20.98
N ALA A 99 -9.51 17.56 19.87
CA ALA A 99 -8.48 17.56 18.82
C ALA A 99 -8.28 18.95 18.19
N ARG A 100 -9.35 19.73 17.99
CA ARG A 100 -9.25 21.14 17.55
C ARG A 100 -8.48 21.99 18.57
N ASP A 101 -8.72 21.80 19.86
CA ASP A 101 -8.07 22.60 20.91
C ASP A 101 -6.59 22.22 21.06
N LEU A 102 -6.28 20.92 20.97
CA LEU A 102 -4.91 20.41 20.90
C LEU A 102 -4.18 20.94 19.65
N ALA A 103 -4.86 21.06 18.50
CA ALA A 103 -4.25 21.65 17.30
C ALA A 103 -3.82 23.12 17.50
N ARG A 104 -4.53 23.89 18.35
CA ARG A 104 -4.09 25.24 18.72
C ARG A 104 -2.87 25.20 19.63
N GLN A 105 -2.84 24.27 20.59
CA GLN A 105 -1.71 24.09 21.52
C GLN A 105 -0.44 23.64 20.78
N GLU A 106 -0.57 22.78 19.77
CA GLU A 106 0.52 22.32 18.90
C GLU A 106 0.94 23.38 17.86
N GLY A 107 0.29 24.56 17.82
CA GLY A 107 0.64 25.64 16.89
C GLY A 107 0.31 25.38 15.42
N ILE A 108 -0.56 24.40 15.12
CA ILE A 108 -0.91 23.98 13.74
C ILE A 108 -2.30 24.44 13.30
N ALA A 109 -3.05 25.15 14.16
CA ALA A 109 -4.41 25.55 13.85
C ALA A 109 -4.52 26.44 12.61
N GLU A 110 -3.64 27.44 12.49
CA GLU A 110 -3.66 28.41 11.38
C GLU A 110 -3.08 27.85 10.08
N THR A 111 -2.03 27.00 10.18
CA THR A 111 -1.43 26.34 9.00
C THR A 111 -2.26 25.16 8.51
N GLY A 112 -3.16 24.66 9.36
CA GLY A 112 -4.11 23.59 9.07
C GLY A 112 -3.65 22.22 9.56
N TYR A 113 -4.63 21.35 9.76
CA TYR A 113 -4.44 19.98 10.24
C TYR A 113 -5.51 19.05 9.66
N ARG A 114 -5.26 17.73 9.74
CA ARG A 114 -6.21 16.68 9.37
C ARG A 114 -6.64 15.91 10.61
N LEU A 115 -7.94 15.70 10.72
CA LEU A 115 -8.55 14.73 11.63
C LEU A 115 -8.93 13.48 10.84
N ALA A 116 -8.55 12.29 11.32
CA ALA A 116 -8.86 11.03 10.66
C ALA A 116 -9.25 9.92 11.63
N PHE A 117 -10.29 9.18 11.27
CA PHE A 117 -10.65 7.89 11.87
C PHE A 117 -10.47 6.80 10.82
N ASN A 118 -9.78 5.72 11.18
CA ASN A 118 -9.69 4.54 10.33
C ASN A 118 -10.65 3.48 10.85
N THR A 119 -11.59 3.04 9.99
CA THR A 119 -12.58 2.02 10.32
C THR A 119 -12.46 0.85 9.36
N ASN A 120 -12.17 -0.33 9.89
CA ASN A 120 -11.97 -1.56 9.14
C ASN A 120 -10.73 -1.58 8.21
N GLU A 121 -10.61 -2.66 7.42
CA GLU A 121 -9.42 -3.02 6.65
C GLU A 121 -9.07 -2.01 5.55
N ASP A 122 -10.04 -1.62 4.71
CA ASP A 122 -9.81 -0.67 3.61
C ASP A 122 -9.34 0.71 4.09
N ALA A 123 -9.70 1.10 5.31
CA ALA A 123 -9.24 2.34 5.93
C ALA A 123 -7.90 2.19 6.66
N GLY A 124 -7.32 0.99 6.69
CA GLY A 124 -6.04 0.71 7.36
C GLY A 124 -6.12 0.73 8.88
N GLN A 125 -7.24 0.30 9.49
CA GLN A 125 -7.37 0.27 10.95
C GLN A 125 -6.37 -0.72 11.58
N SER A 126 -5.42 -0.19 12.35
CA SER A 126 -4.35 -0.97 12.98
C SER A 126 -4.66 -1.35 14.44
N ALA A 127 -5.30 -0.47 15.22
CA ALA A 127 -5.73 -0.73 16.59
C ALA A 127 -7.26 -0.83 16.74
N PHE A 128 -7.73 -1.85 17.45
CA PHE A 128 -9.17 -2.13 17.67
C PHE A 128 -9.69 -1.49 18.96
N HIS A 129 -9.43 -0.20 19.05
CA HIS A 129 -9.95 0.73 20.02
C HIS A 129 -9.97 2.08 19.28
N LEU A 130 -11.16 2.64 19.07
CA LEU A 130 -11.42 3.86 18.32
C LEU A 130 -10.45 4.95 18.74
N HIS A 131 -9.84 5.61 17.77
CA HIS A 131 -8.90 6.69 18.00
C HIS A 131 -8.97 7.67 16.84
N LEU A 132 -8.95 8.95 17.19
CA LEU A 132 -8.89 10.05 16.25
C LEU A 132 -7.44 10.49 16.10
N HIS A 133 -6.92 10.43 14.88
CA HIS A 133 -5.63 11.01 14.56
C HIS A 133 -5.79 12.52 14.37
N LEU A 134 -4.96 13.31 15.06
CA LEU A 134 -4.68 14.70 14.75
C LEU A 134 -3.31 14.79 14.09
N LEU A 135 -3.26 15.28 12.84
CA LEU A 135 -2.08 15.26 11.99
C LEU A 135 -1.80 16.65 11.41
N GLY A 136 -0.60 17.21 11.58
CA GLY A 136 -0.24 18.52 11.04
C GLY A 136 1.23 18.91 11.22
N GLY A 137 1.52 20.20 11.02
CA GLY A 137 2.88 20.75 11.04
C GLY A 137 3.67 20.53 9.74
N ALA A 138 3.10 19.81 8.78
CA ALA A 138 3.56 19.69 7.40
C ALA A 138 2.38 19.33 6.49
N ARG A 139 2.60 19.35 5.17
CA ARG A 139 1.55 18.97 4.19
C ARG A 139 1.10 17.53 4.43
N THR A 140 -0.18 17.34 4.72
CA THR A 140 -0.81 16.01 4.96
C THR A 140 -1.07 15.21 3.68
N GLY A 141 -0.66 15.73 2.51
CA GLY A 141 -0.89 15.10 1.22
C GLY A 141 -2.36 15.09 0.76
N PRO A 142 -2.71 14.29 -0.24
CA PRO A 142 -4.08 14.16 -0.73
C PRO A 142 -5.01 13.50 0.31
N MET A 143 -6.32 13.54 0.08
CA MET A 143 -7.33 13.06 1.05
C MET A 143 -7.24 11.55 1.32
N VAL A 144 -6.94 10.74 0.31
CA VAL A 144 -6.72 9.29 0.37
C VAL A 144 -5.55 8.92 -0.54
N ASP A 145 -5.12 7.65 -0.51
CA ASP A 145 -4.19 7.13 -1.51
C ASP A 145 -4.72 7.42 -2.94
N GLN A 146 -3.87 8.01 -3.77
CA GLN A 146 -4.23 8.41 -5.12
C GLN A 146 -4.01 7.30 -6.15
N ARG A 147 -3.39 6.17 -5.77
CA ARG A 147 -3.17 5.01 -6.66
C ARG A 147 -4.44 4.58 -7.37
N TRP A 148 -5.51 4.35 -6.62
CA TRP A 148 -6.78 3.94 -7.21
C TRP A 148 -7.28 4.96 -8.24
N ARG A 149 -7.28 6.25 -7.89
CA ARG A 149 -7.72 7.33 -8.79
C ARG A 149 -6.83 7.42 -10.04
N ASN A 150 -5.52 7.31 -9.87
CA ASN A 150 -4.55 7.43 -10.95
C ASN A 150 -4.67 6.25 -11.91
N ILE A 151 -4.82 5.02 -11.39
CA ILE A 151 -5.10 3.81 -12.16
C ILE A 151 -6.41 3.97 -12.93
N GLN A 152 -7.51 4.36 -12.28
CA GLN A 152 -8.79 4.53 -12.96
C GLN A 152 -8.74 5.63 -14.02
N ARG A 153 -8.08 6.76 -13.73
CA ARG A 153 -7.90 7.82 -14.73
C ARG A 153 -7.12 7.31 -15.94
N ARG A 154 -6.04 6.54 -15.71
CA ARG A 154 -5.24 5.95 -16.78
C ARG A 154 -6.04 4.94 -17.59
N LEU A 155 -6.75 4.02 -16.95
CA LEU A 155 -7.56 3.01 -17.64
C LEU A 155 -8.71 3.58 -18.48
N ASN A 156 -9.23 4.75 -18.09
CA ASN A 156 -10.33 5.44 -18.78
C ASN A 156 -9.85 6.53 -19.74
N ASP A 157 -8.55 6.71 -19.92
CA ASP A 157 -8.00 7.68 -20.87
C ASP A 157 -8.26 7.15 -22.30
N PRO A 158 -9.09 7.83 -23.11
CA PRO A 158 -9.46 7.36 -24.44
C PRO A 158 -8.26 7.27 -25.39
N ASP A 159 -7.18 8.00 -25.10
CA ASP A 159 -5.96 8.03 -25.90
C ASP A 159 -4.92 7.00 -25.41
N LEU A 160 -5.09 6.45 -24.21
CA LEU A 160 -4.14 5.59 -23.51
C LEU A 160 -4.88 4.60 -22.60
N PRO A 161 -5.23 3.40 -23.09
CA PRO A 161 -4.20 2.38 -22.95
C PRO A 161 -4.09 1.45 -24.16
N ASN A 162 -2.85 1.23 -24.57
CA ASN A 162 -2.49 0.00 -25.29
C ASN A 162 -2.93 -1.22 -24.46
N SER A 163 -3.15 -2.37 -25.10
CA SER A 163 -3.68 -3.58 -24.46
C SER A 163 -2.86 -4.07 -23.25
N PHE A 164 -1.57 -3.70 -23.16
CA PHE A 164 -0.69 -4.03 -22.06
C PHE A 164 -1.14 -3.43 -20.73
N GLU A 165 -1.37 -2.11 -20.68
CA GLU A 165 -1.66 -1.40 -19.42
C GLU A 165 -2.95 -1.92 -18.76
N LYS A 166 -3.98 -2.22 -19.57
CA LYS A 166 -5.24 -2.82 -19.10
C LYS A 166 -5.01 -4.13 -18.36
N ARG A 167 -4.02 -4.91 -18.80
CA ARG A 167 -3.70 -6.22 -18.23
C ARG A 167 -2.76 -6.08 -17.04
N ILE A 168 -1.67 -5.31 -17.16
CA ILE A 168 -0.59 -5.28 -16.16
C ILE A 168 -0.89 -4.46 -14.89
N LEU A 169 -1.68 -3.37 -14.98
CA LEU A 169 -1.86 -2.45 -13.85
C LEU A 169 -2.53 -3.16 -12.66
N GLY A 170 -1.99 -2.96 -11.46
CA GLY A 170 -2.47 -3.56 -10.22
C GLY A 170 -1.36 -4.25 -9.42
N THR A 171 -1.79 -4.96 -8.38
CA THR A 171 -0.90 -5.76 -7.52
C THR A 171 -0.99 -7.23 -7.90
N TRP A 172 0.14 -7.92 -7.79
CA TRP A 172 0.31 -9.31 -8.16
C TRP A 172 1.09 -10.02 -7.09
N SER A 173 0.73 -11.27 -6.81
CA SER A 173 1.46 -12.11 -5.88
C SER A 173 1.54 -13.54 -6.37
N GLY A 174 2.60 -14.25 -5.99
CA GLY A 174 2.82 -15.59 -6.51
C GLY A 174 4.03 -16.30 -5.94
N LYS A 175 4.35 -17.42 -6.55
CA LYS A 175 5.44 -18.30 -6.10
C LYS A 175 6.23 -18.84 -7.28
N GLY A 176 7.44 -19.28 -7.01
CA GLY A 176 8.29 -19.92 -8.00
C GLY A 176 9.64 -20.30 -7.44
N LYS A 177 10.66 -20.22 -8.29
CA LYS A 177 12.04 -20.48 -7.93
C LYS A 177 12.97 -19.41 -8.47
N ALA A 178 13.87 -18.95 -7.62
CA ALA A 178 14.93 -18.01 -7.95
C ALA A 178 16.26 -18.58 -7.44
N PHE A 179 17.27 -18.61 -8.31
CA PHE A 179 18.59 -19.18 -8.01
C PHE A 179 18.52 -20.61 -7.41
N GLY A 180 17.52 -21.39 -7.83
CA GLY A 180 17.27 -22.74 -7.32
C GLY A 180 16.54 -22.81 -5.96
N MET A 181 16.30 -21.68 -5.30
CA MET A 181 15.57 -21.58 -4.03
C MET A 181 14.08 -21.31 -4.27
N ALA A 182 13.22 -21.76 -3.36
CA ALA A 182 11.80 -21.41 -3.39
C ALA A 182 11.63 -19.91 -3.11
N ALA A 183 10.80 -19.24 -3.92
CA ALA A 183 10.59 -17.81 -3.86
C ALA A 183 9.09 -17.47 -3.76
N ASN A 184 8.75 -16.51 -2.91
CA ASN A 184 7.44 -15.83 -2.94
C ASN A 184 7.64 -14.43 -3.52
N ILE A 185 6.81 -14.09 -4.50
CA ILE A 185 6.92 -12.84 -5.25
C ILE A 185 5.73 -11.95 -4.92
N THR A 186 6.00 -10.67 -4.77
CA THR A 186 4.99 -9.62 -4.80
C THR A 186 5.46 -8.53 -5.77
N MET A 187 4.56 -8.07 -6.63
CA MET A 187 4.85 -6.91 -7.48
C MET A 187 3.63 -6.01 -7.64
N SER A 188 3.88 -4.72 -7.87
CA SER A 188 2.83 -3.76 -8.24
C SER A 188 3.24 -2.96 -9.45
N TRP A 189 2.27 -2.71 -10.34
CA TRP A 189 2.39 -1.82 -11.48
C TRP A 189 1.39 -0.68 -11.32
N GLU A 190 1.90 0.54 -11.23
CA GLU A 190 1.08 1.73 -11.02
C GLU A 190 1.53 2.93 -11.86
N PRO A 191 0.62 3.81 -12.32
CA PRO A 191 1.02 5.05 -12.94
C PRO A 191 1.71 5.96 -11.93
N ASP A 192 2.82 6.58 -12.34
CA ASP A 192 3.58 7.53 -11.53
C ASP A 192 4.05 8.73 -12.38
N LEU A 193 4.68 9.72 -11.74
CA LEU A 193 5.26 10.91 -12.37
C LEU A 193 4.26 11.59 -13.33
N GLN A 194 3.09 11.93 -12.77
CA GLN A 194 1.97 12.55 -13.47
C GLN A 194 1.34 11.68 -14.57
N ASN A 195 1.34 10.36 -14.41
CA ASN A 195 0.89 9.36 -15.40
C ASN A 195 1.79 9.26 -16.65
N ASN A 196 3.01 9.79 -16.62
CA ASN A 196 3.93 9.64 -17.74
C ASN A 196 4.75 8.34 -17.69
N PHE A 197 4.77 7.68 -16.52
CA PHE A 197 5.52 6.46 -16.28
C PHE A 197 4.63 5.38 -15.67
N LEU A 198 5.02 4.12 -15.89
CA LEU A 198 4.55 2.97 -15.14
C LEU A 198 5.67 2.56 -14.17
N LEU A 199 5.39 2.63 -12.87
CA LEU A 199 6.29 2.17 -11.83
C LEU A 199 6.00 0.70 -11.54
N LEU A 200 7.00 -0.14 -11.76
CA LEU A 200 7.09 -1.49 -11.22
C LEU A 200 7.74 -1.42 -9.83
N ASN A 201 7.07 -1.92 -8.79
CA ASN A 201 7.71 -2.32 -7.54
C ASN A 201 7.74 -3.85 -7.49
N TYR A 202 8.88 -4.45 -7.16
CA TYR A 202 9.07 -5.88 -7.11
C TYR A 202 9.75 -6.27 -5.80
N ARG A 203 9.26 -7.34 -5.17
CA ARG A 203 9.86 -7.95 -4.00
C ARG A 203 9.81 -9.46 -4.12
N MET A 204 10.91 -10.09 -3.72
CA MET A 204 11.11 -11.52 -3.75
C MET A 204 11.70 -11.99 -2.42
N ASP A 205 10.95 -12.88 -1.77
CA ASP A 205 11.31 -13.50 -0.51
C ASP A 205 11.75 -14.94 -0.77
N MET A 206 13.04 -15.21 -0.62
CA MET A 206 13.67 -16.52 -0.82
C MET A 206 14.07 -17.12 0.53
N ARG A 207 14.01 -18.44 0.64
CA ARG A 207 14.55 -19.15 1.81
C ARG A 207 15.66 -20.10 1.38
N ASP A 208 16.80 -19.98 2.02
CA ASP A 208 17.93 -20.87 1.79
C ASP A 208 17.74 -22.24 2.49
N THR A 209 18.71 -23.13 2.33
CA THR A 209 18.71 -24.48 2.93
C THR A 209 18.72 -24.46 4.45
N SER A 210 19.14 -23.36 5.07
CA SER A 210 19.16 -23.13 6.52
C SER A 210 17.89 -22.42 7.00
N ASN A 211 16.89 -22.26 6.12
CA ASN A 211 15.63 -21.57 6.37
C ASN A 211 15.79 -20.09 6.74
N GLN A 212 16.93 -19.47 6.43
CA GLN A 212 17.11 -18.03 6.57
C GLN A 212 16.43 -17.31 5.42
N LEU A 213 15.77 -16.20 5.75
CA LEU A 213 15.05 -15.37 4.78
C LEU A 213 16.04 -14.44 4.07
N GLN A 214 16.09 -14.52 2.76
CA GLN A 214 16.79 -13.59 1.88
C GLN A 214 15.76 -12.78 1.11
N VAL A 215 15.83 -11.46 1.22
CA VAL A 215 14.89 -10.54 0.57
C VAL A 215 15.63 -9.81 -0.55
N PHE A 216 15.01 -9.80 -1.74
CA PHE A 216 15.43 -8.99 -2.86
C PHE A 216 14.31 -8.04 -3.23
N GLU A 217 14.63 -6.75 -3.36
CA GLU A 217 13.68 -5.72 -3.76
C GLU A 217 14.21 -4.95 -4.97
N GLY A 218 13.32 -4.49 -5.81
CA GLY A 218 13.70 -3.56 -6.86
C GLY A 218 12.53 -2.82 -7.47
N LYS A 219 12.86 -1.81 -8.26
CA LYS A 219 11.90 -0.90 -8.87
C LYS A 219 12.33 -0.57 -10.29
N ALA A 220 11.37 -0.37 -11.18
CA ALA A 220 11.64 0.17 -12.50
C ALA A 220 10.61 1.20 -12.94
N TYR A 221 11.08 2.27 -13.57
CA TYR A 221 10.24 3.31 -14.16
C TYR A 221 10.17 3.11 -15.67
N TYR A 222 9.07 2.56 -16.18
CA TYR A 222 8.82 2.36 -17.60
C TYR A 222 8.16 3.60 -18.21
N GLN A 223 8.83 4.21 -19.16
CA GLN A 223 8.30 5.26 -20.02
C GLN A 223 7.86 4.64 -21.35
N PRO A 224 6.59 4.84 -21.77
CA PRO A 224 6.18 4.48 -23.13
C PRO A 224 7.04 5.19 -24.16
N ALA A 225 7.52 4.46 -25.16
CA ALA A 225 8.21 5.02 -26.32
C ALA A 225 7.20 5.45 -27.40
N GLU A 226 7.69 6.07 -28.49
CA GLU A 226 6.85 6.57 -29.59
C GLU A 226 6.01 5.47 -30.25
N SER A 227 6.53 4.24 -30.32
CA SER A 227 5.81 3.09 -30.86
C SER A 227 4.99 2.41 -29.78
N ALA A 228 3.73 2.10 -30.09
CA ALA A 228 2.83 1.40 -29.16
C ALA A 228 3.43 0.07 -28.69
N GLY A 229 3.40 -0.17 -27.37
CA GLY A 229 3.93 -1.38 -26.76
C GLY A 229 5.45 -1.39 -26.58
N GLN A 230 6.17 -0.35 -26.98
CA GLN A 230 7.59 -0.18 -26.66
C GLN A 230 7.76 0.71 -25.43
N PHE A 231 8.77 0.40 -24.61
CA PHE A 231 9.08 1.12 -23.40
C PHE A 231 10.59 1.27 -23.23
N ARG A 232 11.00 2.41 -22.66
CA ARG A 232 12.33 2.60 -22.09
C ARG A 232 12.19 2.67 -20.58
N ALA A 233 13.05 1.99 -19.85
CA ALA A 233 12.99 1.97 -18.39
C ALA A 233 14.38 2.01 -17.77
N THR A 234 14.41 2.25 -16.47
CA THR A 234 15.61 2.05 -15.65
C THR A 234 15.21 1.23 -14.43
N TRP A 235 15.94 0.15 -14.20
CA TRP A 235 15.83 -0.72 -13.03
C TRP A 235 16.79 -0.29 -11.93
N PHE A 236 16.35 -0.45 -10.68
CA PHE A 236 17.10 -0.20 -9.45
C PHE A 236 16.81 -1.32 -8.46
N ASP A 237 17.81 -1.91 -7.81
CA ASP A 237 17.58 -2.94 -6.79
C ASP A 237 18.24 -2.68 -5.44
N SER A 238 17.86 -3.52 -4.46
CA SER A 238 18.37 -3.53 -3.10
C SER A 238 19.87 -3.87 -3.00
N GLY A 239 20.48 -4.37 -4.08
CA GLY A 239 21.93 -4.56 -4.19
C GLY A 239 22.68 -3.28 -4.58
N GLY A 240 21.96 -2.20 -4.90
CA GLY A 240 22.54 -0.96 -5.39
C GLY A 240 22.86 -0.98 -6.89
N GLU A 241 22.45 -2.01 -7.62
CA GLU A 241 22.63 -2.08 -9.07
C GLU A 241 21.57 -1.24 -9.79
N MET A 242 21.99 -0.68 -10.93
CA MET A 242 21.14 0.09 -11.82
C MET A 242 21.35 -0.36 -13.26
N HIS A 243 20.25 -0.65 -13.96
CA HIS A 243 20.31 -1.15 -15.33
C HIS A 243 19.33 -0.41 -16.24
N PRO A 244 19.77 0.09 -17.40
CA PRO A 244 18.83 0.53 -18.43
C PRO A 244 18.03 -0.67 -18.92
N VAL A 245 16.78 -0.43 -19.31
CA VAL A 245 15.87 -1.46 -19.81
C VAL A 245 15.22 -0.99 -21.10
N GLU A 246 15.24 -1.85 -22.11
CA GLU A 246 14.43 -1.70 -23.31
C GLU A 246 13.40 -2.81 -23.32
N ALA A 247 12.12 -2.44 -23.37
CA ALA A 247 11.04 -3.41 -23.35
C ALA A 247 10.08 -3.27 -24.52
N SER A 248 9.55 -4.40 -24.98
CA SER A 248 8.55 -4.47 -26.04
C SER A 248 7.47 -5.49 -25.71
N TYR A 249 6.22 -5.13 -25.98
CA TYR A 249 5.05 -5.95 -25.76
C TYR A 249 4.39 -6.31 -27.09
N ASP A 250 4.24 -7.60 -27.35
CA ASP A 250 3.68 -8.13 -28.59
C ASP A 250 2.17 -8.49 -28.51
N GLY A 251 1.53 -8.23 -27.36
CA GLY A 251 0.14 -8.64 -27.08
C GLY A 251 0.03 -9.85 -26.14
N GLN A 252 1.11 -10.61 -25.95
CA GLN A 252 1.15 -11.77 -25.05
C GLN A 252 2.33 -11.74 -24.09
N ILE A 253 3.48 -11.24 -24.52
CA ILE A 253 4.73 -11.24 -23.75
C ILE A 253 5.30 -9.82 -23.73
N LEU A 254 5.58 -9.30 -22.53
CA LEU A 254 6.50 -8.18 -22.38
C LEU A 254 7.91 -8.74 -22.29
N THR A 255 8.75 -8.43 -23.27
CA THR A 255 10.17 -8.77 -23.26
C THR A 255 10.95 -7.53 -22.83
N ALA A 256 11.62 -7.59 -21.68
CA ALA A 256 12.44 -6.51 -21.14
C ALA A 256 13.91 -6.94 -21.14
N ASN A 257 14.73 -6.35 -22.01
CA ASN A 257 16.19 -6.55 -22.00
C ASN A 257 16.82 -5.49 -21.12
N TRP A 258 17.69 -5.88 -20.20
CA TRP A 258 18.28 -4.98 -19.23
C TRP A 258 19.80 -5.09 -19.16
N GLY A 259 20.42 -3.98 -18.75
CA GLY A 259 21.87 -3.86 -18.59
C GLY A 259 22.59 -3.46 -19.88
N THR A 260 23.90 -3.64 -19.90
CA THR A 260 24.75 -3.22 -21.03
C THR A 260 25.84 -4.27 -21.30
N PRO A 261 26.42 -4.31 -22.51
CA PRO A 261 27.56 -5.19 -22.81
C PRO A 261 28.76 -5.00 -21.87
N THR A 262 28.92 -3.79 -21.31
CA THR A 262 30.02 -3.44 -20.40
C THR A 262 29.75 -3.80 -18.94
N THR A 263 28.50 -4.09 -18.57
CA THR A 263 28.12 -4.49 -17.20
C THR A 263 27.72 -5.95 -17.18
N LYS A 264 26.43 -6.22 -17.34
CA LYS A 264 25.78 -7.53 -17.47
C LYS A 264 24.62 -7.34 -18.42
N LEU A 265 24.33 -8.36 -19.23
CA LEU A 265 23.13 -8.40 -20.05
C LEU A 265 22.14 -9.39 -19.44
N GLY A 266 20.90 -8.95 -19.33
CA GLY A 266 19.82 -9.75 -18.80
C GLY A 266 18.53 -9.56 -19.59
N ARG A 267 17.59 -10.47 -19.38
CA ARG A 267 16.29 -10.46 -20.03
C ARG A 267 15.23 -10.98 -19.09
N THR A 268 14.15 -10.25 -18.98
CA THR A 268 12.94 -10.65 -18.25
C THR A 268 11.79 -10.81 -19.24
N LEU A 269 11.08 -11.93 -19.14
CA LEU A 269 9.89 -12.22 -19.91
C LEU A 269 8.68 -12.21 -18.98
N TYR A 270 7.70 -11.34 -19.24
CA TYR A 270 6.39 -11.39 -18.58
C TYR A 270 5.39 -11.96 -19.57
N ARG A 271 5.14 -13.27 -19.49
CA ARG A 271 4.19 -13.99 -20.34
C ARG A 271 2.83 -14.00 -19.67
N PHE A 272 1.85 -13.34 -20.27
CA PHE A 272 0.48 -13.41 -19.79
C PHE A 272 -0.15 -14.73 -20.21
N VAL A 273 -0.47 -15.58 -19.22
CA VAL A 273 -1.21 -16.82 -19.42
C VAL A 273 -2.69 -16.50 -19.65
N ASP A 274 -3.22 -15.54 -18.87
CA ASP A 274 -4.55 -14.95 -19.01
C ASP A 274 -4.52 -13.49 -18.48
N ASP A 275 -5.67 -12.85 -18.25
CA ASP A 275 -5.73 -11.46 -17.75
C ASP A 275 -5.43 -11.30 -16.26
N THR A 276 -5.35 -12.42 -15.55
CA THR A 276 -5.13 -12.51 -14.10
C THR A 276 -3.87 -13.29 -13.73
N THR A 277 -3.18 -13.91 -14.68
CA THR A 277 -2.02 -14.76 -14.43
C THR A 277 -0.86 -14.43 -15.36
N ILE A 278 0.33 -14.23 -14.78
CA ILE A 278 1.58 -13.97 -15.50
C ILE A 278 2.64 -14.98 -15.07
N GLU A 279 3.32 -15.57 -16.05
CA GLU A 279 4.59 -16.26 -15.85
C GLU A 279 5.75 -15.29 -16.10
N ILE A 280 6.63 -15.15 -15.11
CA ILE A 280 7.81 -14.29 -15.15
C ILE A 280 9.04 -15.17 -15.20
N VAL A 281 9.88 -14.98 -16.21
CA VAL A 281 11.14 -15.73 -16.36
C VAL A 281 12.29 -14.75 -16.56
N ASP A 282 13.34 -14.88 -15.75
CA ASP A 282 14.55 -14.07 -15.87
C ASP A 282 15.74 -14.89 -16.35
N TYR A 283 16.47 -14.29 -17.28
CA TYR A 283 17.69 -14.81 -17.88
C TYR A 283 18.82 -13.83 -17.68
N ILE A 284 20.02 -14.38 -17.51
CA ILE A 284 21.28 -13.63 -17.56
C ILE A 284 22.16 -14.20 -18.66
N GLN A 285 22.81 -13.34 -19.42
CA GLN A 285 23.76 -13.76 -20.44
C GLN A 285 25.13 -14.02 -19.81
N ALA A 286 25.65 -15.23 -19.99
CA ALA A 286 27.01 -15.57 -19.62
C ALA A 286 28.02 -14.96 -20.60
N LYS A 287 29.30 -14.95 -20.21
CA LYS A 287 30.40 -14.35 -21.02
C LYS A 287 30.59 -15.02 -22.38
N ASP A 288 30.16 -16.28 -22.51
CA ASP A 288 30.17 -17.06 -23.76
C ASP A 288 28.98 -16.73 -24.68
N GLY A 289 28.10 -15.82 -24.27
CA GLY A 289 26.91 -15.41 -25.00
C GLY A 289 25.67 -16.27 -24.73
N ASN A 290 25.80 -17.38 -23.98
CA ASN A 290 24.68 -18.25 -23.66
C ASN A 290 23.77 -17.63 -22.60
N TRP A 291 22.47 -17.82 -22.77
CA TRP A 291 21.46 -17.35 -21.81
C TRP A 291 21.18 -18.42 -20.78
N LYS A 292 21.28 -18.06 -19.50
CA LYS A 292 20.98 -18.94 -18.38
C LYS A 292 19.76 -18.42 -17.62
N GLU A 293 18.74 -19.26 -17.50
CA GLU A 293 17.60 -18.99 -16.62
C GLU A 293 18.07 -18.99 -15.15
N PHE A 294 17.68 -17.97 -14.40
CA PHE A 294 17.94 -17.92 -12.96
C PHE A 294 16.69 -17.72 -12.13
N ASN A 295 15.56 -17.34 -12.75
CA ASN A 295 14.30 -17.12 -12.04
C ASN A 295 13.12 -17.54 -12.90
N ARG A 296 12.12 -18.20 -12.28
CA ARG A 296 10.83 -18.51 -12.89
C ARG A 296 9.74 -18.50 -11.84
N ASN A 297 8.75 -17.65 -12.02
CA ASN A 297 7.62 -17.48 -11.10
C ASN A 297 6.30 -17.38 -11.83
N THR A 298 5.24 -17.80 -11.15
CA THR A 298 3.88 -17.53 -11.59
C THR A 298 3.22 -16.63 -10.57
N VAL A 299 2.70 -15.49 -11.03
CA VAL A 299 1.99 -14.51 -10.21
C VAL A 299 0.56 -14.34 -10.69
N VAL A 300 -0.33 -14.13 -9.73
CA VAL A 300 -1.76 -13.92 -9.92
C VAL A 300 -2.11 -12.50 -9.48
N LYS A 301 -3.00 -11.85 -10.23
CA LYS A 301 -3.50 -10.52 -9.93
C LYS A 301 -4.34 -10.56 -8.67
N ASN A 302 -4.01 -9.72 -7.71
CA ASN A 302 -4.79 -9.61 -6.49
C ASN A 302 -6.13 -8.92 -6.82
N SER A 303 -7.22 -9.41 -6.23
CA SER A 303 -8.52 -8.75 -6.34
C SER A 303 -8.43 -7.31 -5.81
N PRO A 304 -8.94 -6.32 -6.55
CA PRO A 304 -8.97 -4.92 -6.11
C PRO A 304 -9.95 -4.69 -4.95
#